data_AF-A0A2T7TSH4-F1
#
_entry.id   AF-A0A2T7TSH4-F1
#
_cell.length_a   1.000
_cell.length_b   1.000
_cell.length_c   1.000
_cell.angle_alpha   90.00
_cell.angle_beta   90.00
_cell.angle_gamma   90.00
#
_symmetry.space_group_name_H-M   'P 1'
#
loop_
_entity.id
_entity.type
_entity.pdbx_description
1 polymer ?
#
loop_
_entity_poly.entity_id
_entity_poly.type
_entity_poly.pdbx_seq_one_letter_code
_entity_poly.pdbx_strand_id
1 'polypeptide(L)' 'MPDLPARFAAIILAFAPLFCLRTWRHAEVLRVGAILAPGKHTVTSLLRISGHRREPHFINYHRVLNRA' A
#
# COMPACT_ATOMS: atom_id res chain seq x y z
N MET A 1 13.27 -2.86 15.93
CA MET A 1 12.36 -2.37 14.88
C MET A 1 12.97 -1.08 14.37
N PRO A 2 13.25 -0.89 13.07
CA PRO A 2 13.73 0.40 12.60
C PRO A 2 12.59 1.42 12.77
N ASP A 3 12.84 2.45 13.57
CA ASP A 3 11.85 3.48 13.85
C ASP A 3 11.56 4.27 12.58
N LEU A 4 10.31 4.22 12.13
CA LEU A 4 9.88 4.99 10.97
C LEU A 4 9.98 6.49 11.33
N PRO A 5 10.65 7.33 10.52
CA PRO A 5 10.76 8.75 10.82
C PRO A 5 9.39 9.38 11.04
N ALA A 6 9.23 10.13 12.14
CA ALA A 6 7.93 10.67 12.61
C ALA A 6 7.14 11.42 11.52
N ARG A 7 7.83 12.09 10.59
CA ARG A 7 7.21 12.76 9.43
C ARG A 7 6.36 11.84 8.55
N PHE A 8 6.75 10.57 8.43
CA PHE A 8 6.00 9.57 7.67
C PHE A 8 4.90 8.93 8.50
N ALA A 9 5.07 8.86 9.83
CA ALA A 9 4.08 8.29 10.73
C ALA A 9 2.75 9.04 10.64
N ALA A 10 2.77 10.38 10.58
CA ALA A 10 1.56 11.19 10.41
C ALA A 10 0.80 10.85 9.12
N ILE A 11 1.52 10.71 8.01
CA ILE A 11 0.94 10.33 6.71
C ILE A 11 0.33 8.94 6.81
N ILE A 12 1.06 7.95 7.34
CA ILE A 12 0.57 6.56 7.45
C ILE A 12 -0.63 6.46 8.38
N LEU A 13 -0.62 7.16 9.52
CA LEU A 13 -1.70 7.15 10.50
C LEU A 13 -2.98 7.80 9.97
N ALA A 14 -2.88 8.78 9.06
CA ALA A 14 -4.06 9.35 8.41
C ALA A 14 -4.88 8.30 7.63
N PHE A 15 -4.24 7.25 7.14
CA PHE A 15 -4.90 6.12 6.46
C PHE A 15 -5.24 4.95 7.41
N ALA A 16 -4.95 5.06 8.71
CA ALA A 16 -5.24 4.01 9.71
C ALA A 16 -6.69 3.48 9.70
N PRO A 17 -7.74 4.30 9.54
CA PRO A 17 -9.13 3.81 9.48
C PRO A 17 -9.42 2.94 8.24
N LEU A 18 -8.62 3.09 7.19
CA LEU A 18 -8.76 2.37 5.91
C LEU A 18 -8.12 0.98 5.96
N PHE A 19 -7.32 0.75 6.99
CA PHE A 19 -6.60 -0.47 7.29
C PHE A 19 -7.41 -1.45 8.15
N CYS A 20 -8.73 -1.50 7.95
CA CYS A 20 -9.58 -2.57 8.50
C CYS A 20 -9.03 -3.96 8.13
N LEU A 21 -9.29 -4.97 8.99
CA LEU A 21 -8.76 -6.35 8.89
C LEU A 21 -8.75 -6.95 7.46
N ARG A 22 -9.77 -6.61 6.65
CA ARG A 22 -9.95 -7.15 5.29
C ARG A 22 -9.15 -6.40 4.21
N THR A 23 -8.85 -5.13 4.40
CA THR A 23 -8.05 -4.30 3.47
C THR A 23 -6.58 -4.21 3.88
N TRP A 24 -6.24 -4.53 5.13
CA TRP A 24 -4.86 -4.46 5.67
C TRP A 24 -3.84 -5.26 4.86
N ARG A 25 -4.17 -6.51 4.49
CA ARG A 25 -3.27 -7.36 3.68
C ARG A 25 -2.91 -6.72 2.34
N HIS A 26 -3.86 -6.06 1.71
CA HIS A 26 -3.62 -5.35 0.44
C HIS A 26 -2.85 -4.04 0.66
N ALA A 27 -3.12 -3.35 1.76
CA ALA A 27 -2.41 -2.14 2.13
C ALA A 27 -0.93 -2.38 2.46
N GLU A 28 -0.61 -3.48 3.13
CA GLU A 28 0.78 -3.86 3.45
C GLU A 28 1.60 -4.07 2.17
N VAL A 29 1.04 -4.81 1.20
CA VAL A 29 1.67 -5.00 -0.12
C VAL A 29 1.88 -3.67 -0.84
N LEU A 30 0.90 -2.76 -0.80
CA LEU A 30 1.05 -1.42 -1.40
C LEU A 30 2.10 -0.58 -0.68
N ARG A 31 2.17 -0.65 0.66
CA ARG A 31 3.18 0.06 1.45
C ARG A 31 4.58 -0.42 1.11
N VAL A 32 4.80 -1.73 1.08
CA VAL A 32 6.08 -2.33 0.71
C VAL A 32 6.43 -1.95 -0.73
N GLY A 33 5.47 -2.09 -1.65
CA GLY A 33 5.66 -1.68 -3.04
C GLY A 33 6.00 -0.20 -3.19
N ALA A 34 5.38 0.68 -2.39
CA ALA A 34 5.63 2.11 -2.42
C ALA A 34 7.02 2.48 -1.90
N ILE A 35 7.56 1.75 -0.92
CA ILE A 35 8.94 1.92 -0.46
C ILE A 35 9.92 1.45 -1.54
N LEU A 36 9.58 0.36 -2.25
CA LEU A 36 10.47 -0.26 -3.23
C LEU A 36 10.44 0.41 -4.60
N ALA A 37 9.33 1.02 -5.02
CA ALA A 37 9.15 1.55 -6.37
C ALA A 37 9.97 2.84 -6.60
N PRO A 38 10.98 2.83 -7.50
CA PRO A 38 11.60 4.07 -7.95
C PRO A 38 10.69 4.71 -9.01
N GLY A 39 10.16 5.91 -8.73
CA GLY A 39 9.38 6.69 -9.69
C GLY A 39 7.88 6.69 -9.42
N LYS A 40 7.06 6.13 -10.33
CA LYS A 40 5.59 6.24 -10.24
C LYS A 40 5.02 5.27 -9.20
N HIS A 41 4.31 5.82 -8.20
CA HIS A 41 3.60 5.06 -7.16
C HIS A 41 2.18 4.68 -7.57
N THR A 42 1.99 4.20 -8.81
CA THR A 42 0.68 3.66 -9.23
C THR A 42 0.48 2.27 -8.66
N VAL A 43 -0.75 1.90 -8.30
CA VAL A 43 -1.10 0.55 -7.79
C VAL A 43 -0.49 -0.56 -8.65
N THR A 44 -0.54 -0.43 -9.98
CA THR A 44 0.12 -1.34 -10.93
C THR A 44 1.64 -1.43 -10.76
N SER A 45 2.32 -0.30 -10.58
CA SER A 45 3.77 -0.27 -10.37
C SER A 45 4.16 -0.91 -9.04
N LEU A 46 3.40 -0.61 -7.98
CA LEU A 46 3.61 -1.16 -6.63
C LEU A 46 3.43 -2.68 -6.61
N LEU A 47 2.38 -3.19 -7.26
CA LEU A 47 2.14 -4.63 -7.36
C LEU A 47 3.17 -5.32 -8.26
N ARG A 48 3.62 -4.66 -9.33
CA ARG A 48 4.64 -5.21 -10.22
C ARG A 48 5.97 -5.42 -9.52
N ILE A 49 6.43 -4.46 -8.72
CA ILE A 49 7.70 -4.58 -7.99
C ILE A 49 7.62 -5.55 -6.81
N SER A 50 6.42 -5.71 -6.23
CA SER A 50 6.17 -6.64 -5.14
C SER A 50 5.85 -8.07 -5.60
N GLY A 51 6.00 -8.40 -6.89
CA GLY A 51 5.75 -9.74 -7.43
C GLY A 51 4.28 -10.09 -7.73
N HIS A 52 3.34 -9.18 -7.50
CA HIS A 52 1.89 -9.37 -7.67
C HIS A 52 1.34 -8.93 -9.04
N ARG A 53 2.17 -8.92 -10.09
CA ARG A 53 1.76 -8.46 -11.44
C ARG A 53 0.52 -9.18 -12.00
N ARG A 54 0.36 -10.47 -11.69
CA ARG A 54 -0.72 -11.32 -12.23
C ARG A 54 -1.84 -11.60 -11.21
N GLU A 55 -1.94 -10.81 -10.15
CA GLU A 55 -2.95 -11.03 -9.12
C GLU A 55 -4.37 -10.88 -9.71
N PRO A 56 -5.18 -11.96 -9.74
CA PRO A 56 -6.52 -11.95 -10.36
C PRO A 56 -7.47 -10.94 -9.71
N HIS A 57 -7.26 -10.60 -8.44
CA HIS A 57 -8.11 -9.65 -7.71
C HIS A 57 -7.50 -8.26 -7.58
N PHE A 58 -6.88 -7.77 -8.66
CA PHE A 58 -6.26 -6.44 -8.74
C PHE A 58 -7.16 -5.29 -8.21
N ILE A 59 -8.48 -5.37 -8.42
CA ILE A 59 -9.48 -4.40 -7.91
C ILE A 59 -9.44 -4.24 -6.39
N ASN A 60 -9.09 -5.28 -5.62
CA ASN A 60 -9.07 -5.19 -4.16
C ASN A 60 -8.00 -4.23 -3.65
N TYR A 61 -6.92 -4.00 -4.40
CA TYR A 61 -5.90 -3.01 -4.07
C TYR A 61 -6.38 -1.58 -4.31
N HIS A 62 -7.23 -1.37 -5.31
CA HIS A 62 -7.87 -0.08 -5.53
C HIS A 62 -8.88 0.27 -4.44
N ARG A 63 -9.55 -0.72 -3.83
CA ARG A 63 -10.49 -0.50 -2.72
C ARG A 63 -9.82 0.12 -1.48
N VAL A 64 -8.51 -0.08 -1.31
CA VAL A 64 -7.73 0.57 -0.23
C VAL A 64 -7.71 2.09 -0.44
N LEU A 65 -7.56 2.55 -1.68
CA LEU A 65 -7.52 3.97 -2.03
C LEU A 65 -8.92 4.58 -2.19
N ASN A 66 -9.89 3.83 -2.72
CA ASN A 66 -11.25 4.33 -2.94
C ASN A 66 -12.06 4.53 -1.65
N ARG A 67 -11.58 4.03 -0.51
CA ARG A 67 -12.23 4.24 0.80
C ARG A 67 -11.63 5.42 1.57
N ALA A 68 -10.57 6.04 1.06
CA ALA A 68 -9.84 7.16 1.66
C ALA A 68 -10.60 8.48 1.57
#